data_AF-A0A2I1X945-F1
#
_entry.id   AF-A0A2I1X945-F1
#
_cell.length_a   1.000
_cell.length_b   1.000
_cell.length_c   1.000
_cell.angle_alpha   90.00
_cell.angle_beta   90.00
_cell.angle_gamma   90.00
#
_symmetry.space_group_name_H-M   'P 1'
#
loop_
_entity.id
_entity.type
_entity.pdbx_description
1 polymer ?
#
loop_
_entity_poly.entity_id
_entity_poly.type
_entity_poly.pdbx_seq_one_letter_code
_entity_poly.pdbx_strand_id
1 'polypeptide(L)'
;MADWCRDKAKSLAVQDIINRWKVLNKIFADEVIGRLSKVEYALPNGAMSDLRHLLAESQRLQNQAVRPLQSAVDEVKVTLNRIANALEKEVGGLQAARVGNKTPVRLERHDPNIVRGWNNAKKGLYGELISDEYMVNKGFNNLLPDNRRVRSLEDAPKGRGIDGIYGNPNPPPPYVVTETKFRTDADQYVDSDGTLTRAKSPLGLLGNTKSSGRQMSDQWVNDRLEKEIGDKARDVRQGGYEKWLMIVGPDGKIEAIHKLNPGATGIKQTVKP
;
A
#
# COMPACT_ATOMS: atom_id res chain seq x y z
N MET A 1 -7.53 -9.03 4.41
CA MET A 1 -6.73 -10.08 3.73
C MET A 1 -6.67 -11.37 4.55
N ALA A 2 -6.33 -11.32 5.84
CA ALA A 2 -6.41 -12.49 6.73
C ALA A 2 -7.83 -13.10 6.79
N ASP A 3 -8.86 -12.26 6.98
CA ASP A 3 -10.25 -12.71 6.95
C ASP A 3 -10.63 -13.35 5.61
N TRP A 4 -10.18 -12.76 4.50
CA TRP A 4 -10.37 -13.34 3.17
C TRP A 4 -9.73 -14.74 3.05
N CYS A 5 -8.53 -14.95 3.59
CA CYS A 5 -7.88 -16.27 3.61
C CYS A 5 -8.69 -17.27 4.45
N ARG A 6 -9.21 -16.86 5.61
CA ARG A 6 -10.05 -17.71 6.47
C ARG A 6 -11.37 -18.06 5.81
N ASP A 7 -12.01 -17.09 5.16
CA ASP A 7 -13.27 -17.29 4.45
C ASP A 7 -13.08 -18.21 3.24
N LYS A 8 -11.98 -18.06 2.50
CA LYS A 8 -11.62 -18.99 1.43
C LYS A 8 -11.35 -20.40 1.93
N ALA A 9 -10.60 -20.55 3.03
CA ALA A 9 -10.37 -21.86 3.64
C ALA A 9 -11.68 -22.53 4.10
N LYS A 10 -12.63 -21.77 4.65
CA LYS A 10 -13.96 -22.27 5.02
C LYS A 10 -14.80 -22.67 3.82
N SER A 11 -14.74 -21.90 2.73
CA SER A 11 -15.54 -22.16 1.53
C SER A 11 -15.07 -23.33 0.67
N LEU A 12 -13.83 -23.80 0.85
CA LEU A 12 -13.29 -24.91 0.07
C LEU A 12 -13.90 -26.24 0.55
N ALA A 13 -14.70 -26.87 -0.29
CA ALA A 13 -15.31 -28.17 -0.01
C ALA A 13 -15.05 -29.16 -1.15
N VAL A 14 -14.38 -30.28 -0.85
CA VAL A 14 -14.22 -31.40 -1.79
C VAL A 14 -15.59 -31.93 -2.23
N GLN A 15 -16.58 -31.84 -1.33
CA GLN A 15 -17.92 -32.31 -1.61
C GLN A 15 -18.55 -31.62 -2.83
N ASP A 16 -18.20 -30.37 -3.14
CA ASP A 16 -18.72 -29.67 -4.32
C ASP A 16 -18.20 -30.30 -5.61
N ILE A 17 -16.92 -30.68 -5.65
CA ILE A 17 -16.28 -31.36 -6.78
C ILE A 17 -16.87 -32.77 -6.95
N ILE A 18 -16.97 -33.51 -5.84
CA ILE A 18 -17.50 -34.88 -5.83
C ILE A 18 -18.98 -34.88 -6.23
N ASN A 19 -19.78 -33.92 -5.75
CA ASN A 19 -21.19 -33.80 -6.09
C ASN A 19 -21.39 -33.52 -7.59
N ARG A 20 -20.58 -32.63 -8.18
CA ARG A 20 -20.62 -32.37 -9.63
C ARG A 20 -20.28 -33.62 -10.43
N TRP A 21 -19.24 -34.37 -10.05
CA TRP A 21 -18.91 -35.64 -10.70
C TRP A 21 -20.05 -36.65 -10.55
N LYS A 22 -20.73 -36.69 -9.40
CA LYS A 22 -21.87 -37.59 -9.18
C LYS A 22 -23.04 -37.27 -10.11
N VAL A 23 -23.32 -35.99 -10.32
CA VAL A 23 -24.34 -35.53 -11.28
C VAL A 23 -23.99 -35.97 -12.70
N LEU A 24 -22.72 -35.83 -13.12
CA LEU A 24 -22.28 -36.27 -14.44
C LEU A 24 -22.40 -37.79 -14.62
N ASN A 25 -22.01 -38.58 -13.62
CA ASN A 25 -22.20 -40.04 -13.65
C ASN A 25 -23.68 -40.42 -13.74
N LYS A 26 -24.56 -39.67 -13.08
CA LYS A 26 -26.00 -39.87 -13.17
C LYS A 26 -26.54 -39.55 -14.57
N ILE A 27 -26.13 -38.43 -15.17
CA ILE A 27 -26.51 -38.07 -16.54
C ILE A 27 -26.02 -39.15 -17.53
N PHE A 28 -24.78 -39.62 -17.37
CA PHE A 28 -24.22 -40.65 -18.24
C PHE A 28 -25.01 -41.97 -18.13
N ALA A 29 -25.40 -42.36 -16.91
CA ALA A 29 -26.23 -43.54 -16.69
C ALA A 29 -27.65 -43.38 -17.26
N ASP A 30 -28.34 -42.29 -16.91
CA ASP A 30 -29.76 -42.12 -17.19
C ASP A 30 -30.02 -41.70 -18.64
N GLU A 31 -29.22 -40.76 -19.17
CA GLU A 31 -29.47 -40.16 -20.48
C GLU A 31 -28.72 -40.86 -21.60
N VAL A 32 -27.46 -41.23 -21.40
CA VAL A 32 -26.68 -41.86 -22.47
C VAL A 32 -26.95 -43.35 -22.50
N ILE A 33 -26.61 -44.06 -21.42
CA ILE A 33 -26.81 -45.51 -21.35
C ILE A 33 -28.31 -45.86 -21.38
N GLY A 34 -29.15 -45.13 -20.64
CA GLY A 34 -30.59 -45.38 -20.59
C GLY A 34 -31.29 -45.19 -21.93
N ARG A 35 -30.88 -44.22 -22.77
CA ARG A 35 -31.45 -44.04 -24.11
C ARG A 35 -30.89 -45.04 -25.11
N LEU A 36 -29.57 -45.27 -25.10
CA LEU A 36 -28.91 -46.19 -26.04
C LEU A 36 -29.32 -47.66 -25.81
N SER A 37 -29.65 -48.05 -24.57
CA SER A 37 -30.17 -49.39 -24.28
C SER A 37 -31.48 -49.70 -25.03
N LYS A 38 -32.27 -48.69 -25.40
CA LYS A 38 -33.52 -48.89 -26.17
C LYS A 38 -33.27 -49.26 -27.63
N VAL A 39 -32.06 -49.02 -28.13
CA VAL A 39 -31.64 -49.28 -29.50
C VAL A 39 -30.40 -50.17 -29.55
N GLU A 40 -30.16 -50.98 -28.51
CA GLU A 40 -28.96 -51.82 -28.37
C GLU A 40 -28.75 -52.76 -29.56
N TYR A 41 -29.83 -53.25 -30.17
CA TYR A 41 -29.81 -54.09 -31.39
C TYR A 41 -29.19 -53.40 -32.62
N ALA A 42 -29.15 -52.07 -32.64
CA ALA A 42 -28.62 -51.27 -33.74
C ALA A 42 -27.18 -50.78 -33.46
N LEU A 43 -26.62 -51.10 -32.29
CA LEU A 43 -25.28 -50.67 -31.90
C LEU A 43 -24.23 -51.73 -32.26
N PRO A 44 -22.96 -51.31 -32.48
CA PRO A 44 -21.86 -52.26 -32.63
C PRO A 44 -21.75 -53.21 -31.44
N ASN A 45 -21.43 -54.47 -31.71
CA ASN A 45 -21.21 -55.48 -30.67
C ASN A 45 -20.17 -54.98 -29.66
N GLY A 46 -20.50 -55.08 -28.37
CA GLY A 46 -19.63 -54.66 -27.27
C GLY A 46 -19.77 -53.19 -26.85
N ALA A 47 -20.33 -52.31 -27.68
CA ALA A 47 -20.41 -50.88 -27.39
C ALA A 47 -21.14 -50.57 -26.07
N MET A 48 -22.25 -51.26 -25.78
CA MET A 48 -22.97 -51.09 -24.51
C MET A 48 -22.20 -51.64 -23.31
N SER A 49 -21.39 -52.68 -23.51
CA SER A 49 -20.51 -53.21 -22.47
C SER A 49 -19.41 -52.20 -22.13
N ASP A 50 -18.80 -51.59 -23.14
CA ASP A 50 -17.77 -50.57 -22.97
C ASP A 50 -18.31 -49.33 -22.26
N LEU A 51 -19.51 -48.85 -22.63
CA LEU A 51 -20.15 -47.72 -21.95
C LEU A 51 -20.44 -48.01 -20.47
N ARG A 52 -20.94 -49.22 -20.15
CA ARG A 52 -21.17 -49.66 -18.78
C ARG A 52 -19.86 -49.79 -18.00
N HIS A 53 -18.80 -50.29 -18.63
CA HIS A 53 -17.46 -50.36 -18.05
C HIS A 53 -16.90 -48.97 -17.73
N LEU A 54 -16.97 -48.02 -18.66
CA LEU A 54 -16.53 -46.64 -18.46
C LEU A 54 -17.29 -45.95 -17.33
N LEU A 55 -18.60 -46.17 -17.21
CA LEU A 55 -19.38 -45.65 -16.09
C LEU A 55 -18.91 -46.23 -14.75
N ALA A 56 -18.69 -47.55 -14.70
CA ALA A 56 -18.20 -48.22 -13.50
C ALA A 56 -16.79 -47.75 -13.10
N GLU A 57 -15.90 -47.55 -14.06
CA GLU A 57 -14.57 -46.98 -13.83
C GLU A 57 -14.65 -45.53 -13.33
N SER A 58 -15.49 -44.70 -13.93
CA SER A 58 -15.71 -43.31 -13.47
C SER A 58 -16.23 -43.27 -12.03
N GLN A 59 -17.19 -44.12 -11.67
CA GLN A 59 -17.69 -44.23 -10.30
C GLN A 59 -16.63 -44.75 -9.33
N ARG A 60 -15.80 -45.71 -9.76
CA ARG A 60 -14.67 -46.22 -8.97
C ARG A 60 -13.64 -45.12 -8.72
N LEU A 61 -13.25 -44.39 -9.76
CA LEU A 61 -12.31 -43.27 -9.66
C LEU A 61 -12.87 -42.16 -8.77
N GLN A 62 -14.15 -41.83 -8.89
CA GLN A 62 -14.83 -40.87 -8.01
C GLN A 62 -14.69 -41.28 -6.54
N ASN A 63 -14.96 -42.55 -6.20
CA ASN A 63 -14.88 -43.05 -4.83
C ASN A 63 -13.43 -43.05 -4.30
N GLN A 64 -12.47 -43.40 -5.16
CA GLN A 64 -11.05 -43.42 -4.80
C GLN A 64 -10.45 -42.01 -4.68
N ALA A 65 -10.96 -41.04 -5.44
CA ALA A 65 -10.47 -39.67 -5.46
C ALA A 65 -10.88 -38.85 -4.23
N VAL A 66 -11.90 -39.27 -3.47
CA VAL A 66 -12.38 -38.54 -2.28
C VAL A 66 -11.24 -38.28 -1.30
N ARG A 67 -10.49 -39.32 -0.91
CA ARG A 67 -9.42 -39.19 0.10
C ARG A 67 -8.25 -38.33 -0.39
N PRO A 68 -7.64 -38.58 -1.57
CA PRO A 68 -6.56 -37.74 -2.08
C PRO A 68 -6.97 -36.27 -2.28
N LEU A 69 -8.17 -36.01 -2.80
CA LEU A 69 -8.67 -34.65 -2.95
C LEU A 69 -8.92 -33.98 -1.60
N GLN A 70 -9.43 -34.74 -0.62
CA GLN A 70 -9.60 -34.25 0.75
C GLN A 70 -8.27 -33.86 1.37
N SER A 71 -7.25 -34.71 1.27
CA SER A 71 -5.89 -34.40 1.74
C SER A 71 -5.33 -33.13 1.08
N ALA A 72 -5.43 -33.01 -0.26
CA ALA A 72 -4.95 -31.83 -0.97
C ALA A 72 -5.70 -30.54 -0.56
N VAL A 73 -7.03 -30.61 -0.42
CA VAL A 73 -7.82 -29.46 0.05
C VAL A 73 -7.48 -29.10 1.49
N ASP A 74 -7.26 -30.09 2.36
CA ASP A 74 -6.88 -29.85 3.75
C ASP A 74 -5.49 -29.20 3.84
N GLU A 75 -4.52 -29.58 3.00
CA GLU A 75 -3.22 -28.91 2.91
C GLU A 75 -3.36 -27.43 2.48
N VAL A 76 -4.22 -27.15 1.50
CA VAL A 76 -4.51 -25.78 1.08
C VAL A 76 -5.16 -25.00 2.21
N LYS A 77 -6.12 -25.60 2.93
CA LYS A 77 -6.76 -24.97 4.10
C LYS A 77 -5.76 -24.67 5.21
N VAL A 78 -4.86 -25.62 5.52
CA VAL A 78 -3.79 -25.43 6.50
C VAL A 78 -2.88 -24.28 6.07
N THR A 79 -2.51 -24.23 4.79
CA THR A 79 -1.66 -23.15 4.24
C THR A 79 -2.34 -21.79 4.32
N LEU A 80 -3.60 -21.69 3.89
CA LEU A 80 -4.40 -20.46 3.98
C LEU A 80 -4.56 -19.98 5.44
N ASN A 81 -4.81 -20.90 6.38
CA ASN A 81 -4.88 -20.57 7.79
C ASN A 81 -3.51 -20.18 8.38
N ARG A 82 -2.41 -20.80 7.92
CA ARG A 82 -1.05 -20.40 8.32
C ARG A 82 -0.71 -19.00 7.81
N ILE A 83 -1.09 -18.67 6.58
CA ILE A 83 -0.97 -17.31 6.03
C ILE A 83 -1.84 -16.34 6.83
N ALA A 84 -3.08 -16.70 7.14
CA ALA A 84 -3.96 -15.87 7.96
C ALA A 84 -3.35 -15.61 9.35
N ASN A 85 -2.84 -16.64 10.02
CA ASN A 85 -2.16 -16.53 11.31
C ASN A 85 -0.88 -15.69 11.21
N ALA A 86 -0.11 -15.81 10.13
CA ALA A 86 1.09 -15.01 9.92
C ALA A 86 0.73 -13.53 9.71
N LEU A 87 -0.29 -13.24 8.91
CA LEU A 87 -0.81 -11.88 8.70
C LEU A 87 -1.40 -11.31 10.00
N GLU A 88 -2.11 -12.10 10.79
CA GLU A 88 -2.62 -11.68 12.09
C GLU A 88 -1.52 -11.52 13.13
N LYS A 89 -0.44 -12.30 13.07
CA LYS A 89 0.73 -12.14 13.92
C LYS A 89 1.59 -10.96 13.50
N GLU A 90 1.66 -10.65 12.21
CA GLU A 90 2.23 -9.40 11.73
C GLU A 90 1.36 -8.22 12.18
N VAL A 91 0.04 -8.29 12.01
CA VAL A 91 -0.90 -7.26 12.51
C VAL A 91 -0.86 -7.16 14.04
N GLY A 92 -0.73 -8.27 14.74
CA GLY A 92 -0.70 -8.39 16.20
C GLY A 92 0.66 -8.01 16.79
N GLY A 93 1.76 -8.33 16.10
CA GLY A 93 3.11 -7.87 16.40
C GLY A 93 3.30 -6.40 16.06
N LEU A 94 2.65 -5.93 14.99
CA LEU A 94 2.43 -4.51 14.72
C LEU A 94 1.59 -3.92 15.86
N GLN A 95 0.48 -4.51 16.30
CA GLN A 95 -0.34 -4.00 17.40
C GLN A 95 0.38 -4.00 18.76
N ALA A 96 1.19 -5.00 19.08
CA ALA A 96 2.03 -5.02 20.28
C ALA A 96 3.16 -3.99 20.17
N ALA A 97 3.72 -3.79 18.98
CA ALA A 97 4.59 -2.64 18.69
C ALA A 97 3.83 -1.30 18.73
N ARG A 98 2.51 -1.28 18.45
CA ARG A 98 1.61 -0.10 18.57
C ARG A 98 1.28 0.26 20.01
N VAL A 99 1.14 -0.73 20.90
CA VAL A 99 0.97 -0.51 22.35
C VAL A 99 2.26 0.02 22.98
N GLY A 100 3.43 -0.27 22.37
CA GLY A 100 4.72 0.31 22.75
C GLY A 100 5.08 1.64 22.07
N ASN A 101 4.62 1.89 20.83
CA ASN A 101 4.95 3.10 20.06
C ASN A 101 3.85 3.39 19.01
N LYS A 102 3.34 4.63 19.03
CA LYS A 102 2.30 5.19 18.14
C LYS A 102 2.41 4.69 16.68
N THR A 103 1.29 4.33 16.04
CA THR A 103 1.25 3.80 14.66
C THR A 103 1.24 4.91 13.59
N PRO A 104 1.86 4.69 12.41
CA PRO A 104 1.58 5.48 11.22
C PRO A 104 0.20 5.11 10.66
N VAL A 105 -0.58 6.10 10.25
CA VAL A 105 -1.83 5.85 9.53
C VAL A 105 -1.54 5.18 8.20
N ARG A 106 -2.10 3.99 8.00
CA ARG A 106 -2.28 3.44 6.65
C ARG A 106 -3.38 4.27 6.01
N LEU A 107 -3.01 5.16 5.10
CA LEU A 107 -3.95 6.01 4.36
C LEU A 107 -4.84 5.10 3.51
N GLU A 108 -5.98 4.68 4.05
CA GLU A 108 -7.04 4.12 3.23
C GLU A 108 -7.54 5.23 2.30
N ARG A 109 -7.06 5.14 1.05
CA ARG A 109 -7.70 5.63 -0.18
C ARG A 109 -8.01 7.13 -0.20
N HIS A 110 -7.24 7.80 -1.06
CA HIS A 110 -7.50 9.03 -1.83
C HIS A 110 -8.98 9.33 -2.14
N ASP A 111 -9.82 9.56 -1.14
CA ASP A 111 -11.16 10.12 -1.30
C ASP A 111 -11.09 11.61 -0.94
N PRO A 112 -11.07 12.52 -1.94
CA PRO A 112 -11.05 13.96 -1.72
C PRO A 112 -12.20 14.44 -0.82
N ASN A 113 -13.31 13.70 -0.75
CA ASN A 113 -14.46 14.08 0.07
C ASN A 113 -14.20 13.88 1.57
N ILE A 114 -13.36 12.92 1.95
CA ILE A 114 -12.96 12.71 3.35
C ILE A 114 -12.06 13.85 3.82
N VAL A 115 -11.10 14.27 2.97
CA VAL A 115 -10.12 15.31 3.31
C VAL A 115 -10.77 16.69 3.45
N ARG A 116 -11.85 16.98 2.71
CA ARG A 116 -12.58 18.27 2.84
C ARG A 116 -13.06 18.54 4.27
N GLY A 117 -13.54 17.51 4.97
CA GLY A 117 -14.06 17.60 6.34
C GLY A 117 -12.98 17.71 7.42
N TRP A 118 -11.70 17.61 7.06
CA TRP A 118 -10.61 17.67 8.03
C TRP A 118 -10.22 19.10 8.42
N ASN A 119 -9.77 19.25 9.67
CA ASN A 119 -9.13 20.48 10.12
C ASN A 119 -7.75 20.64 9.45
N ASN A 120 -7.17 21.84 9.55
CA ASN A 120 -5.90 22.15 8.89
C ASN A 120 -4.74 21.30 9.44
N ALA A 121 -4.66 21.05 10.74
CA ALA A 121 -3.62 20.20 11.31
C ALA A 121 -3.59 18.79 10.66
N LYS A 122 -4.77 18.17 10.50
CA LYS A 122 -4.91 16.88 9.81
C LYS A 122 -4.51 16.95 8.34
N LYS A 123 -4.87 18.03 7.65
CA LYS A 123 -4.50 18.26 6.24
C LYS A 123 -2.99 18.42 6.06
N GLY A 124 -2.33 19.12 6.98
CA GLY A 124 -0.87 19.25 7.02
C GLY A 124 -0.17 17.90 7.17
N LEU A 125 -0.55 17.13 8.20
CA LEU A 125 -0.03 15.79 8.46
C LEU A 125 -0.27 14.84 7.28
N TYR A 126 -1.46 14.92 6.66
CA TYR A 126 -1.77 14.16 5.47
C TYR A 126 -0.83 14.49 4.30
N GLY A 127 -0.52 15.77 4.09
CA GLY A 127 0.44 16.19 3.08
C GLY A 127 1.81 15.52 3.26
N GLU A 128 2.35 15.54 4.49
CA GLU A 128 3.63 14.92 4.80
C GLU A 128 3.63 13.41 4.55
N LEU A 129 2.55 12.71 4.94
CA LEU A 129 2.41 11.27 4.71
C LEU A 129 2.42 10.92 3.21
N ILE A 130 1.66 11.67 2.39
CA ILE A 130 1.63 11.47 0.93
C ILE A 130 2.99 11.75 0.30
N SER A 131 3.69 12.79 0.78
CA SER A 131 5.01 13.15 0.25
C SER A 131 6.08 12.13 0.61
N ASP A 132 6.07 11.59 1.83
CA ASP A 132 6.96 10.50 2.24
C ASP A 132 6.69 9.23 1.45
N GLU A 133 5.42 8.84 1.28
CA GLU A 133 5.02 7.70 0.45
C GLU A 133 5.49 7.86 -1.00
N TYR A 134 5.33 9.05 -1.59
CA TYR A 134 5.83 9.34 -2.93
C TYR A 134 7.34 9.12 -3.04
N MET A 135 8.12 9.67 -2.10
CA MET A 135 9.58 9.56 -2.11
C MET A 135 10.02 8.10 -1.96
N VAL A 136 9.47 7.37 -0.99
CA VAL A 136 9.79 5.94 -0.76
C VAL A 136 9.43 5.09 -1.98
N ASN A 137 8.26 5.31 -2.60
CA ASN A 137 7.84 4.58 -3.80
C ASN A 137 8.73 4.85 -5.02
N LYS A 138 9.43 6.00 -5.05
CA LYS A 138 10.44 6.33 -6.06
C LYS A 138 11.85 5.85 -5.71
N GLY A 139 12.00 5.07 -4.63
CA GLY A 139 13.27 4.48 -4.21
C GLY A 139 14.15 5.39 -3.35
N PHE A 140 13.63 6.52 -2.88
CA PHE A 140 14.35 7.37 -1.93
C PHE A 140 14.36 6.75 -0.53
N ASN A 141 15.51 6.81 0.14
CA ASN A 141 15.67 6.25 1.48
C ASN A 141 15.50 7.34 2.56
N ASN A 142 14.40 7.30 3.34
CA ASN A 142 14.17 8.30 4.39
C ASN A 142 15.19 8.14 5.54
N LEU A 143 15.88 9.24 5.88
CA LEU A 143 16.93 9.31 6.89
C LEU A 143 16.44 9.81 8.25
N LEU A 144 15.21 10.33 8.34
CA LEU A 144 14.61 10.76 9.60
C LEU A 144 14.44 9.57 10.56
N PRO A 145 14.54 9.77 11.88
CA PRO A 145 14.33 8.72 12.86
C PRO A 145 12.87 8.23 12.86
N ASP A 146 12.63 7.01 13.33
CA ASP A 146 11.30 6.38 13.25
C ASP A 146 10.20 7.17 13.96
N ASN A 147 10.51 7.84 15.08
CA ASN A 147 9.57 8.73 15.78
C ASN A 147 9.15 9.99 14.99
N ARG A 148 9.87 10.31 13.91
CA ARG A 148 9.57 11.37 12.93
C ARG A 148 8.89 10.85 11.67
N ARG A 149 9.20 9.62 11.27
CA ARG A 149 8.59 8.94 10.11
C ARG A 149 7.17 8.47 10.43
N VAL A 150 6.97 7.98 11.65
CA VAL A 150 5.70 7.46 12.12
C VAL A 150 4.79 8.61 12.53
N ARG A 151 3.79 8.92 11.69
CA ARG A 151 2.80 9.98 11.89
C ARG A 151 1.37 9.43 11.78
N SER A 152 0.53 9.75 12.76
CA SER A 152 -0.92 9.49 12.73
C SER A 152 -1.68 10.76 12.36
N LEU A 153 -2.84 10.65 11.71
CA LEU A 153 -3.72 11.80 11.47
C LEU A 153 -4.33 12.35 12.78
N GLU A 154 -4.21 11.60 13.86
CA GLU A 154 -4.63 11.94 15.21
C GLU A 154 -3.48 12.52 16.05
N ASP A 155 -2.24 12.55 15.53
CA ASP A 155 -1.12 13.13 16.25
C ASP A 155 -1.27 14.65 16.38
N ALA A 156 -0.86 15.18 17.53
CA ALA A 156 -0.65 16.61 17.67
C ALA A 156 0.48 17.05 16.72
N PRO A 157 0.34 18.17 15.99
CA PRO A 157 1.40 18.65 15.13
C PRO A 157 2.68 18.91 15.93
N LYS A 158 3.79 18.34 15.47
CA LYS A 158 5.06 18.33 16.24
C LYS A 158 5.89 19.61 16.05
N GLY A 159 5.36 20.62 15.36
CA GLY A 159 5.99 21.93 15.12
C GLY A 159 6.77 22.02 13.81
N ARG A 160 7.47 23.15 13.60
CA ARG A 160 8.15 23.51 12.35
C ARG A 160 9.56 22.93 12.26
N GLY A 161 9.69 21.74 11.66
CA GLY A 161 10.95 21.05 11.37
C GLY A 161 11.21 20.90 9.87
N ILE A 162 12.20 20.08 9.50
CA ILE A 162 12.32 19.59 8.13
C ILE A 162 11.34 18.42 7.94
N ASP A 163 10.49 18.48 6.91
CA ASP A 163 9.44 17.48 6.73
C ASP A 163 9.99 16.11 6.28
N GLY A 164 11.07 16.11 5.48
CA GLY A 164 11.74 14.91 4.99
C GLY A 164 13.20 15.13 4.60
N ILE A 165 14.03 14.12 4.87
CA ILE A 165 15.45 14.06 4.46
C ILE A 165 15.69 12.67 3.89
N TYR A 166 16.18 12.57 2.67
CA TYR A 166 16.28 11.30 1.95
C TYR A 166 17.63 11.11 1.27
N GLY A 167 18.09 9.86 1.21
CA GLY A 167 19.11 9.42 0.27
C GLY A 167 18.53 9.35 -1.15
N ASN A 168 19.20 9.99 -2.10
CA ASN A 168 18.83 10.01 -3.52
C ASN A 168 19.29 8.73 -4.22
N PRO A 169 18.39 7.93 -4.82
CA PRO A 169 18.78 6.73 -5.55
C PRO A 169 19.55 7.03 -6.84
N ASN A 170 19.48 8.27 -7.35
CA ASN A 170 20.13 8.71 -8.59
C ASN A 170 21.03 9.94 -8.33
N PRO A 171 22.17 9.79 -7.64
CA PRO A 171 23.12 10.88 -7.41
C PRO A 171 23.80 11.35 -8.72
N PRO A 172 24.33 12.60 -8.79
CA PRO A 172 24.38 13.63 -7.76
C PRO A 172 23.19 14.63 -7.78
N PRO A 173 22.89 15.30 -6.63
CA PRO A 173 23.51 15.12 -5.33
C PRO A 173 22.98 13.88 -4.59
N PRO A 174 23.72 13.33 -3.62
CA PRO A 174 23.37 12.10 -2.90
C PRO A 174 22.17 12.22 -1.97
N TYR A 175 21.67 13.43 -1.69
CA TYR A 175 20.55 13.63 -0.77
C TYR A 175 19.50 14.60 -1.31
N VAL A 176 18.28 14.48 -0.80
CA VAL A 176 17.16 15.40 -1.04
C VAL A 176 16.55 15.80 0.30
N VAL A 177 16.31 17.08 0.49
CA VAL A 177 15.59 17.66 1.62
C VAL A 177 14.25 18.19 1.12
N THR A 178 13.15 17.85 1.79
CA THR A 178 11.80 18.21 1.36
C THR A 178 11.09 19.08 2.38
N GLU A 179 10.28 20.01 1.86
CA GLU A 179 9.22 20.73 2.55
C GLU A 179 7.91 20.41 1.82
N THR A 180 6.82 20.26 2.55
CA THR A 180 5.52 19.84 2.05
C THR A 180 4.44 20.86 2.40
N LYS A 181 3.58 21.19 1.44
CA LYS A 181 2.37 21.99 1.67
C LYS A 181 1.15 21.31 1.07
N PHE A 182 0.09 21.21 1.86
CA PHE A 182 -1.19 20.69 1.40
C PHE A 182 -2.05 21.80 0.82
N ARG A 183 -2.40 21.73 -0.46
CA ARG A 183 -3.19 22.74 -1.15
C ARG A 183 -4.69 22.47 -0.97
N THR A 184 -5.40 23.42 -0.36
CA THR A 184 -6.86 23.37 -0.24
C THR A 184 -7.55 24.08 -1.40
N ASP A 185 -6.97 25.17 -1.89
CA ASP A 185 -7.42 25.95 -3.05
C ASP A 185 -6.20 26.51 -3.82
N ALA A 186 -6.41 27.14 -4.98
CA ALA A 186 -5.34 27.66 -5.84
C ALA A 186 -4.26 28.49 -5.11
N ASP A 187 -4.66 29.30 -4.12
CA ASP A 187 -3.78 30.14 -3.32
C ASP A 187 -3.79 29.81 -1.82
N GLN A 188 -4.45 28.74 -1.38
CA GLN A 188 -4.57 28.37 0.04
C GLN A 188 -3.85 27.06 0.34
N TYR A 189 -2.91 27.12 1.28
CA TYR A 189 -1.99 26.04 1.58
C TYR A 189 -1.87 25.83 3.08
N VAL A 190 -1.85 24.57 3.48
CA VAL A 190 -1.79 24.15 4.87
C VAL A 190 -0.44 23.52 5.15
N ASP A 191 0.17 23.99 6.22
CA ASP A 191 1.44 23.50 6.76
C ASP A 191 1.22 22.28 7.67
N SER A 192 2.29 21.53 7.98
CA SER A 192 2.25 20.37 8.88
C SER A 192 1.78 20.73 10.29
N ASP A 193 2.01 21.96 10.74
CA ASP A 193 1.51 22.51 12.00
C ASP A 193 0.03 22.98 11.96
N GLY A 194 -0.64 22.85 10.80
CA GLY A 194 -2.00 23.31 10.57
C GLY A 194 -2.13 24.79 10.26
N THR A 195 -1.02 25.53 10.14
CA THR A 195 -1.04 26.94 9.71
C THR A 195 -1.55 27.04 8.29
N LEU A 196 -2.61 27.82 8.09
CA LEU A 196 -3.11 28.18 6.76
C LEU A 196 -2.35 29.40 6.24
N THR A 197 -1.70 29.25 5.11
CA THR A 197 -1.00 30.32 4.39
C THR A 197 -1.71 30.59 3.08
N ARG A 198 -1.99 31.87 2.80
CA ARG A 198 -2.46 32.30 1.48
C ARG A 198 -1.30 32.86 0.67
N ALA A 199 -0.95 32.25 -0.44
CA ALA A 199 0.16 32.68 -1.28
C ALA A 199 -0.16 32.53 -2.77
N LYS A 200 0.18 33.58 -3.53
CA LYS A 200 0.04 33.59 -5.00
C LYS A 200 1.17 32.86 -5.73
N SER A 201 2.22 32.45 -5.01
CA SER A 201 3.36 31.72 -5.56
C SER A 201 3.89 30.69 -4.57
N PRO A 202 4.51 29.59 -5.03
CA PRO A 202 5.09 28.57 -4.16
C PRO A 202 6.16 29.13 -3.22
N LEU A 203 6.96 30.10 -3.68
CA LEU A 203 7.97 30.73 -2.83
C LEU A 203 7.33 31.46 -1.65
N GLY A 204 6.15 32.07 -1.83
CA GLY A 204 5.41 32.75 -0.76
C GLY A 204 4.98 31.83 0.39
N LEU A 205 5.08 30.51 0.22
CA LEU A 205 4.79 29.50 1.24
C LEU A 205 5.92 29.34 2.25
N LEU A 206 7.13 29.78 1.89
CA LEU A 206 8.33 29.63 2.73
C LEU A 206 8.50 30.87 3.61
N GLY A 207 8.38 30.67 4.92
CA GLY A 207 8.52 31.72 5.92
C GLY A 207 9.96 32.17 6.14
N ASN A 208 10.14 33.30 6.82
CA ASN A 208 11.45 33.72 7.34
C ASN A 208 11.53 33.43 8.84
N THR A 209 12.64 32.84 9.25
CA THR A 209 12.98 32.64 10.66
C THR A 209 13.89 33.75 11.14
N LYS A 210 13.76 34.13 12.43
CA LYS A 210 14.53 35.24 13.01
C LYS A 210 16.04 35.00 13.02
N SER A 211 16.48 33.74 13.17
CA SER A 211 17.89 33.38 13.35
C SER A 211 18.54 32.71 12.14
N SER A 212 17.79 31.95 11.35
CA SER A 212 18.34 31.11 10.27
C SER A 212 17.90 31.53 8.86
N GLY A 213 17.25 32.69 8.74
CA GLY A 213 16.76 33.23 7.48
C GLY A 213 15.58 32.44 6.90
N ARG A 214 15.49 32.41 5.58
CA ARG A 214 14.36 31.84 4.84
C ARG A 214 14.28 30.32 5.02
N GLN A 215 13.07 29.79 5.25
CA GLN A 215 12.81 28.36 5.26
C GLN A 215 13.29 27.72 3.95
N MET A 216 13.91 26.54 4.06
CA MET A 216 14.58 25.85 2.96
C MET A 216 15.79 26.60 2.34
N SER A 217 16.31 27.67 2.96
CA SER A 217 17.66 28.14 2.60
C SER A 217 18.73 27.18 3.12
N ASP A 218 19.93 27.18 2.54
CA ASP A 218 21.03 26.32 3.02
C ASP A 218 21.32 26.54 4.51
N GLN A 219 21.34 27.79 4.96
CA GLN A 219 21.52 28.11 6.38
C GLN A 219 20.41 27.48 7.24
N TRP A 220 19.14 27.68 6.84
CA TRP A 220 18.00 27.14 7.57
C TRP A 220 18.00 25.60 7.65
N VAL A 221 18.37 24.93 6.56
CA VAL A 221 18.49 23.47 6.51
C VAL A 221 19.65 23.01 7.39
N ASN A 222 20.84 23.60 7.23
CA ASN A 222 22.04 23.22 7.96
C ASN A 222 21.87 23.34 9.49
N ASP A 223 21.19 24.40 9.95
CA ASP A 223 20.88 24.63 11.37
C ASP A 223 19.94 23.58 11.96
N ARG A 224 19.22 22.83 11.11
CA ARG A 224 18.23 21.82 11.53
C ARG A 224 18.69 20.40 11.31
N LEU A 225 19.55 20.12 10.34
CA LEU A 225 19.99 18.76 10.01
C LEU A 225 20.46 17.96 11.23
N GLU A 226 21.26 18.56 12.11
CA GLU A 226 21.81 17.87 13.29
C GLU A 226 20.73 17.50 14.30
N LYS A 227 19.75 18.39 14.49
CA LYS A 227 18.58 18.14 15.33
C LYS A 227 17.71 17.02 14.77
N GLU A 228 17.69 16.86 13.46
CA GLU A 228 16.81 15.92 12.75
C GLU A 228 17.39 14.52 12.62
N ILE A 229 18.68 14.40 12.28
CA ILE A 229 19.31 13.11 11.93
C ILE A 229 20.63 12.84 12.67
N GLY A 230 20.98 13.67 13.65
CA GLY A 230 22.18 13.50 14.48
C GLY A 230 23.46 13.48 13.63
N ASP A 231 24.33 12.51 13.90
CA ASP A 231 25.66 12.39 13.29
C ASP A 231 25.64 12.33 11.75
N LYS A 232 24.56 11.79 11.16
CA LYS A 232 24.37 11.72 9.70
C LYS A 232 24.29 13.10 9.04
N ALA A 233 24.05 14.15 9.81
CA ALA A 233 24.01 15.52 9.30
C ALA A 233 25.31 15.93 8.60
N ARG A 234 26.47 15.42 9.07
CA ARG A 234 27.76 15.71 8.45
C ARG A 234 27.83 15.19 7.02
N ASP A 235 27.38 13.95 6.81
CA ASP A 235 27.38 13.31 5.49
C ASP A 235 26.48 14.05 4.51
N VAL A 236 25.29 14.47 4.98
CA VAL A 236 24.35 15.26 4.16
C VAL A 236 24.95 16.62 3.78
N ARG A 237 25.60 17.32 4.71
CA ARG A 237 26.25 18.61 4.44
C ARG A 237 27.40 18.48 3.45
N GLN A 238 28.24 17.45 3.60
CA GLN A 238 29.44 17.26 2.79
C GLN A 238 29.13 16.69 1.40
N GLY A 239 28.19 15.74 1.31
CA GLY A 239 27.76 15.15 0.05
C GLY A 239 26.92 16.12 -0.80
N GLY A 240 26.24 17.07 -0.15
CA GLY A 240 25.33 18.01 -0.81
C GLY A 240 23.93 17.43 -1.02
N TYR A 241 22.97 18.32 -1.22
CA TYR A 241 21.56 17.94 -1.34
C TYR A 241 20.78 18.86 -2.30
N GLU A 242 19.73 18.32 -2.91
CA GLU A 242 18.67 19.14 -3.51
C GLU A 242 17.60 19.50 -2.47
N LYS A 243 16.88 20.59 -2.73
CA LYS A 243 15.78 21.06 -1.87
C LYS A 243 14.49 21.12 -2.65
N TRP A 244 13.49 20.39 -2.21
CA TRP A 244 12.24 20.21 -2.94
C TRP A 244 11.08 20.74 -2.09
N LEU A 245 10.30 21.66 -2.65
CA LEU A 245 8.99 22.05 -2.11
C LEU A 245 7.92 21.24 -2.85
N MET A 246 7.26 20.34 -2.12
CA MET A 246 6.26 19.42 -2.63
C MET A 246 4.86 19.94 -2.32
N ILE A 247 4.01 20.00 -3.35
CA ILE A 247 2.61 20.43 -3.22
C ILE A 247 1.71 19.21 -3.34
N VAL A 248 0.92 18.96 -2.30
CA VAL A 248 -0.06 17.88 -2.23
C VAL A 248 -1.45 18.44 -2.48
N GLY A 249 -2.17 17.87 -3.44
CA GLY A 249 -3.54 18.24 -3.78
C GLY A 249 -4.59 17.64 -2.85
N PRO A 250 -5.84 18.14 -2.92
CA PRO A 250 -6.94 17.62 -2.11
C PRO A 250 -7.35 16.19 -2.47
N ASP A 251 -6.93 15.68 -3.62
CA ASP A 251 -7.09 14.28 -4.03
C ASP A 251 -5.98 13.36 -3.50
N GLY A 252 -5.07 13.88 -2.68
CA GLY A 252 -3.98 13.10 -2.10
C GLY A 252 -2.91 12.72 -3.10
N LYS A 253 -2.72 13.52 -4.15
CA LYS A 253 -1.61 13.36 -5.11
C LYS A 253 -0.62 14.49 -4.99
N ILE A 254 0.63 14.23 -5.37
CA ILE A 254 1.59 15.29 -5.61
C ILE A 254 1.15 16.03 -6.88
N GLU A 255 1.03 17.34 -6.81
CA GLU A 255 0.66 18.17 -7.96
C GLU A 255 1.86 18.86 -8.60
N ALA A 256 2.85 19.23 -7.76
CA ALA A 256 4.06 19.86 -8.20
C ALA A 256 5.21 19.59 -7.22
N ILE A 257 6.41 19.48 -7.77
CA ILE A 257 7.66 19.45 -7.02
C ILE A 257 8.52 20.60 -7.53
N HIS A 258 8.76 21.61 -6.68
CA HIS A 258 9.59 22.76 -7.00
C HIS A 258 10.99 22.57 -6.42
N LYS A 259 11.99 22.40 -7.28
CA LYS A 259 13.39 22.36 -6.90
C LYS A 259 13.89 23.78 -6.65
N LEU A 260 14.40 24.03 -5.45
CA LEU A 260 14.75 25.37 -4.98
C LEU A 260 16.23 25.69 -5.20
N ASN A 261 16.54 26.98 -5.35
CA ASN A 261 17.91 27.46 -5.32
C ASN A 261 18.51 27.45 -3.89
N PRO A 262 19.84 27.62 -3.72
CA PRO A 262 20.52 27.69 -2.42
C PRO A 262 19.81 28.55 -1.35
N GLY A 263 19.35 29.74 -1.72
CA GLY A 263 18.67 30.67 -0.80
C GLY A 263 17.16 30.46 -0.62
N ALA A 264 16.56 29.48 -1.31
CA ALA A 264 15.09 29.33 -1.41
C ALA A 264 14.34 30.61 -1.85
N THR A 265 15.01 31.47 -2.61
CA THR A 265 14.46 32.72 -3.19
C THR A 265 14.03 32.55 -4.64
N GLY A 266 14.31 31.39 -5.24
CA GLY A 266 13.99 31.08 -6.63
C GLY A 266 13.75 29.60 -6.84
N ILE A 267 12.94 29.28 -7.86
CA ILE A 267 12.68 27.92 -8.31
C ILE A 267 13.63 27.64 -9.48
N LYS A 268 14.50 26.62 -9.33
CA LYS A 268 15.39 26.14 -10.39
C LYS A 268 14.62 25.35 -11.44
N GLN A 269 13.69 24.51 -11.00
CA GLN A 269 12.92 23.62 -11.86
C GLN A 269 11.60 23.27 -11.18
N THR A 270 10.53 23.16 -11.95
CA THR A 270 9.28 22.54 -11.51
C THR A 270 9.10 21.22 -12.23
N VAL A 271 8.90 20.15 -11.47
CA VAL A 271 8.59 18.82 -11.99
C VAL A 271 7.12 18.55 -11.71
N LYS A 272 6.38 18.13 -12.74
CA LYS A 272 5.06 17.53 -12.58
C LYS A 272 5.27 16.01 -12.46
N PRO A 273 4.75 15.38 -11.39
CA PRO A 273 5.05 13.99 -11.04
C PRO A 273 4.48 12.95 -11.99
#